data_AF-A0A671FAH6-F1
#
_entry.id   AF-A0A671FAH6-F1
#
_cell.length_a   1.000
_cell.length_b   1.000
_cell.length_c   1.000
_cell.angle_alpha   90.00
_cell.angle_beta   90.00
_cell.angle_gamma   90.00
#
_symmetry.space_group_name_H-M   'P 1'
#
loop_
_entity.id
_entity.type
_entity.pdbx_description
1 polymer ?
#
loop_
_entity_poly.entity_id
_entity_poly.type
_entity_poly.pdbx_seq_one_letter_code
_entity_poly.pdbx_strand_id
1 'polypeptide(L)'
;MLDPKCDRKRAREFIDTDFSESKRSKKGDKNGKGLRHFSMKVCEKVQRKGTTSYNEVADELVSEFTNTNNHLAADSAYDQKNIRRRVYDALNVLMAMNIISKEKKEIKWIGLPTNSAQECQNLEIEKQRRIERIKQKRAQLQELLLQQIAFKNLVQRNRQNEQQNQGPPALNSTIQLPFIIINTSRKTVIDCSISSDKFEYLFNFDNTFEIHDDIEVLKRMGMSFGLESGKCSLEDLKLAKSLVPKALEGYITDISTGPSWLNQGLLLNSTQSVSNLDLTTGATLSQSSVNQGLGLDAEVALATGQFLAPNSHQSSSAASHCSESRGETPCSFNDEDEEEDEEDSSSPE
;
A
#
# COMPACT_ATOMS: atom_id res chain seq x y z
N MET A 1 -24.55 56.17 -20.00
CA MET A 1 -25.21 56.32 -21.31
C MET A 1 -24.78 55.13 -22.16
N LEU A 2 -25.52 54.05 -22.42
CA LEU A 2 -26.98 53.89 -22.69
C LEU A 2 -27.45 55.01 -23.63
N ASP A 3 -27.83 54.77 -24.88
CA ASP A 3 -28.93 53.88 -25.32
C ASP A 3 -28.96 53.72 -26.88
N PRO A 4 -29.94 53.00 -27.50
CA PRO A 4 -29.75 52.11 -28.65
C PRO A 4 -30.75 52.37 -29.82
N LYS A 5 -30.82 51.46 -30.81
CA LYS A 5 -32.04 50.94 -31.53
C LYS A 5 -31.62 50.21 -32.82
N CYS A 6 -31.89 48.90 -33.02
CA CYS A 6 -33.15 48.24 -33.45
C CYS A 6 -33.64 48.76 -34.83
N ASP A 7 -33.90 47.99 -35.88
CA ASP A 7 -34.60 46.70 -35.95
C ASP A 7 -34.67 46.15 -37.41
N ARG A 8 -34.95 44.83 -37.52
CA ARG A 8 -35.66 44.07 -38.62
C ARG A 8 -34.99 43.58 -39.93
N LYS A 9 -34.94 42.22 -40.00
CA LYS A 9 -35.55 41.27 -40.97
C LYS A 9 -35.37 41.51 -42.49
N ARG A 10 -34.88 40.48 -43.22
CA ARG A 10 -35.71 39.52 -44.01
C ARG A 10 -34.84 38.55 -44.83
N ALA A 11 -35.29 37.29 -44.84
CA ALA A 11 -34.79 36.13 -45.56
C ALA A 11 -34.85 36.25 -47.09
N ARG A 12 -34.10 35.39 -47.78
CA ARG A 12 -34.33 35.02 -49.19
C ARG A 12 -34.34 33.51 -49.35
N GLU A 13 -35.45 33.06 -49.93
CA GLU A 13 -35.95 31.74 -50.30
C GLU A 13 -35.11 31.06 -51.41
N PHE A 14 -34.87 29.74 -51.37
CA PHE A 14 -35.70 28.61 -51.86
C PHE A 14 -35.69 28.48 -53.40
N ILE A 15 -35.22 27.36 -53.98
CA ILE A 15 -35.97 26.23 -54.61
C ILE A 15 -34.91 25.41 -55.40
N ASP A 16 -34.91 24.09 -55.61
CA ASP A 16 -35.66 22.92 -55.13
C ASP A 16 -35.08 21.67 -55.84
N THR A 17 -35.40 20.50 -55.28
CA THR A 17 -35.60 19.17 -55.90
C THR A 17 -34.46 18.22 -56.31
N ASP A 18 -34.61 17.00 -55.74
CA ASP A 18 -34.29 15.65 -56.21
C ASP A 18 -32.84 15.12 -56.19
N PHE A 19 -32.53 14.28 -55.18
CA PHE A 19 -32.25 12.87 -55.49
C PHE A 19 -32.54 11.94 -54.32
N SER A 20 -33.23 10.86 -54.66
CA SER A 20 -33.98 9.96 -53.80
C SER A 20 -33.14 9.16 -52.80
N GLU A 21 -33.78 8.91 -51.65
CA GLU A 21 -33.48 7.92 -50.62
C GLU A 21 -33.24 6.52 -51.22
N SER A 22 -32.03 6.28 -51.73
CA SER A 22 -31.62 4.97 -52.25
C SER A 22 -31.10 4.09 -51.12
N LYS A 23 -32.04 3.32 -50.56
CA LYS A 23 -31.84 1.96 -50.04
C LYS A 23 -30.53 1.74 -49.28
N ARG A 24 -30.58 1.93 -47.95
CA ARG A 24 -29.71 1.21 -47.01
C ARG A 24 -29.68 -0.26 -47.40
N SER A 25 -28.55 -0.67 -47.98
CA SER A 25 -28.24 -2.04 -48.33
C SER A 25 -28.57 -2.96 -47.15
N LYS A 26 -29.34 -4.01 -47.45
CA LYS A 26 -29.61 -5.19 -46.60
C LYS A 26 -28.50 -5.43 -45.57
N LYS A 27 -28.84 -5.23 -44.30
CA LYS A 27 -28.09 -5.74 -43.14
C LYS A 27 -28.33 -7.26 -43.07
N GLY A 28 -27.70 -8.00 -43.99
CA GLY A 28 -27.67 -9.46 -43.97
C GLY A 28 -26.40 -9.93 -43.25
N ASP A 29 -26.58 -10.70 -42.18
CA ASP A 29 -25.75 -11.85 -41.75
C ASP A 29 -24.24 -11.85 -42.07
N LYS A 30 -23.52 -10.74 -41.80
CA LYS A 30 -22.05 -10.68 -41.88
C LYS A 30 -21.36 -11.07 -40.56
N ASN A 31 -22.10 -11.66 -39.61
CA ASN A 31 -21.64 -11.89 -38.24
C ASN A 31 -20.53 -12.95 -38.09
N GLY A 32 -20.14 -13.67 -39.16
CA GLY A 32 -19.14 -14.75 -39.10
C GLY A 32 -18.06 -14.78 -40.20
N LYS A 33 -17.96 -13.78 -41.07
CA LYS A 33 -17.00 -13.80 -42.21
C LYS A 33 -15.91 -12.71 -42.16
N GLY A 34 -15.85 -11.92 -41.08
CA GLY A 34 -14.87 -10.82 -40.95
C GLY A 34 -13.50 -11.27 -40.41
N LEU A 35 -12.47 -10.41 -40.58
CA LEU A 35 -11.12 -10.67 -40.06
C LEU A 35 -11.11 -10.92 -38.55
N ARG A 36 -11.99 -10.24 -37.78
CA ARG A 36 -12.15 -10.49 -36.34
C ARG A 36 -12.51 -11.94 -36.03
N HIS A 37 -13.44 -12.52 -36.80
CA HIS A 37 -13.87 -13.91 -36.61
C HIS A 37 -12.74 -14.89 -36.96
N PHE A 38 -12.07 -14.68 -38.11
CA PHE A 38 -10.95 -15.52 -38.49
C PHE A 38 -9.75 -15.39 -37.54
N SER A 39 -9.46 -14.19 -37.03
CA SER A 39 -8.39 -13.97 -36.07
C SER A 39 -8.66 -14.70 -34.75
N MET A 40 -9.91 -14.66 -34.28
CA MET A 40 -10.35 -15.40 -33.10
C MET A 40 -10.20 -16.91 -33.31
N LYS A 41 -10.67 -17.45 -34.44
CA LYS A 41 -10.57 -18.87 -34.77
C LYS A 41 -9.14 -19.37 -34.97
N VAL A 42 -8.28 -18.56 -35.60
CA VAL A 42 -6.84 -18.85 -35.74
C VAL A 42 -6.18 -18.91 -34.36
N CYS A 43 -6.47 -17.95 -33.48
CA CYS A 43 -5.94 -17.91 -32.12
C CYS A 43 -6.35 -19.15 -31.32
N GLU A 44 -7.64 -19.49 -31.29
CA GLU A 44 -8.18 -20.71 -30.64
C GLU A 44 -7.52 -21.98 -31.17
N LYS A 45 -7.29 -22.06 -32.48
CA LYS A 45 -6.75 -23.26 -33.12
C LYS A 45 -5.27 -23.47 -32.80
N VAL A 46 -4.47 -22.40 -32.87
CA VAL A 46 -3.05 -22.46 -32.51
C VAL A 46 -2.90 -22.74 -31.01
N GLN A 47 -3.73 -22.15 -30.16
CA GLN A 47 -3.75 -22.42 -28.71
C GLN A 47 -4.07 -23.89 -28.40
N ARG A 48 -5.09 -24.46 -29.03
CA ARG A 48 -5.52 -25.85 -28.77
C ARG A 48 -4.48 -26.87 -29.23
N LYS A 49 -3.85 -26.63 -30.37
CA LYS A 49 -2.84 -27.55 -30.93
C LYS A 49 -1.48 -27.40 -30.25
N GLY A 50 -1.19 -26.22 -29.69
CA GLY A 50 0.11 -25.89 -29.10
C GLY A 50 1.19 -25.68 -30.15
N THR A 51 1.38 -26.63 -31.06
CA THR A 51 2.26 -26.55 -32.23
C THR A 51 1.51 -26.97 -33.49
N THR A 52 1.59 -26.18 -34.55
CA THR A 52 0.84 -26.39 -35.80
C THR A 52 1.55 -25.76 -37.00
N SER A 53 0.96 -25.82 -38.20
CA SER A 53 1.47 -25.18 -39.41
C SER A 53 0.41 -24.31 -40.11
N TYR A 54 0.86 -23.40 -40.97
CA TYR A 54 -0.07 -22.53 -41.73
C TYR A 54 -1.12 -23.33 -42.51
N ASN A 55 -0.69 -24.37 -43.23
CA ASN A 55 -1.60 -25.16 -44.08
C ASN A 55 -2.61 -25.90 -43.22
N GLU A 56 -2.17 -26.49 -42.10
CA GLU A 56 -3.05 -27.19 -41.17
C GLU A 56 -4.13 -26.26 -40.60
N VAL A 57 -3.74 -25.08 -40.11
CA VAL A 57 -4.70 -24.08 -39.61
C VAL A 57 -5.64 -23.60 -40.72
N ALA A 58 -5.12 -23.34 -41.92
CA ALA A 58 -5.94 -22.85 -43.04
C ALA A 58 -6.93 -23.90 -43.53
N ASP A 59 -6.51 -25.15 -43.70
CA ASP A 59 -7.34 -26.23 -44.23
C ASP A 59 -8.43 -26.66 -43.25
N GLU A 60 -8.12 -26.68 -41.94
CA GLU A 60 -9.15 -26.92 -40.93
C GLU A 60 -10.20 -25.81 -40.88
N LEU A 61 -9.80 -24.54 -40.98
CA LEU A 61 -10.76 -23.43 -40.99
C LEU A 61 -11.60 -23.41 -42.26
N VAL A 62 -11.04 -23.78 -43.41
CA VAL A 62 -11.79 -23.94 -44.66
C VAL A 62 -12.78 -25.10 -44.55
N SER A 63 -12.37 -26.23 -43.98
CA SER A 63 -13.26 -27.38 -43.76
C SER A 63 -14.40 -27.07 -42.80
N GLU A 64 -14.11 -26.43 -41.65
CA GLU A 64 -15.14 -26.04 -40.68
C GLU A 64 -16.15 -25.06 -41.29
N PHE A 65 -15.68 -24.08 -42.07
CA PHE A 65 -16.54 -23.07 -42.65
C PHE A 65 -17.38 -23.61 -43.82
N THR A 66 -16.85 -24.56 -44.58
CA THR A 66 -17.55 -25.25 -45.69
C THR A 66 -18.58 -26.26 -45.16
N ASN A 67 -18.33 -26.90 -44.02
CA ASN A 67 -19.26 -27.87 -43.43
C ASN A 67 -20.40 -27.20 -42.65
N THR A 68 -20.18 -25.98 -42.12
CA THR A 68 -21.19 -25.26 -41.31
C THR A 68 -22.24 -24.57 -42.17
N ASN A 69 -21.89 -24.15 -43.38
CA ASN A 69 -22.83 -23.64 -44.37
C ASN A 69 -22.98 -24.68 -45.48
N ASN A 70 -24.16 -25.29 -45.65
CA ASN A 70 -24.51 -26.13 -46.81
C ASN A 70 -24.44 -25.31 -48.13
N HIS A 71 -23.24 -24.93 -48.56
CA HIS A 71 -22.99 -23.91 -49.57
C HIS A 71 -22.86 -24.54 -50.96
N LEU A 72 -23.36 -23.84 -51.98
CA LEU A 72 -23.20 -24.21 -53.38
C LEU A 72 -21.71 -24.31 -53.76
N ALA A 73 -21.35 -25.36 -54.52
CA ALA A 73 -19.97 -25.73 -54.81
C ALA A 73 -19.10 -24.62 -55.42
N ALA A 74 -19.68 -23.65 -56.13
CA ALA A 74 -18.95 -22.55 -56.78
C ALA A 74 -18.37 -21.51 -55.80
N ASP A 75 -19.02 -21.30 -54.65
CA ASP A 75 -18.59 -20.30 -53.66
C ASP A 75 -17.51 -20.83 -52.70
N SER A 76 -17.36 -22.15 -52.63
CA SER A 76 -16.36 -22.82 -51.80
C SER A 76 -14.92 -22.44 -52.17
N ALA A 77 -14.64 -22.30 -53.48
CA ALA A 77 -13.31 -21.93 -53.98
C ALA A 77 -12.96 -20.47 -53.69
N TYR A 78 -13.95 -19.58 -53.69
CA TYR A 78 -13.75 -18.16 -53.34
C TYR A 78 -13.54 -18.00 -51.83
N ASP A 79 -14.38 -18.66 -51.03
CA ASP A 79 -14.27 -18.65 -49.57
C ASP A 79 -12.93 -19.27 -49.12
N GLN A 80 -12.45 -20.34 -49.78
CA GLN A 80 -11.13 -20.91 -49.50
C GLN A 80 -9.97 -19.92 -49.71
N LYS A 81 -9.95 -19.20 -50.83
CA LYS A 81 -8.92 -18.17 -51.10
C LYS A 81 -9.01 -17.02 -50.10
N ASN A 82 -10.22 -16.62 -49.73
CA ASN A 82 -10.45 -15.56 -48.77
C ASN A 82 -9.95 -15.95 -47.36
N ILE A 83 -10.33 -17.13 -46.86
CA ILE A 83 -9.92 -17.66 -45.56
C ILE A 83 -8.39 -17.76 -45.51
N ARG A 84 -7.75 -18.35 -46.54
CA ARG A 84 -6.28 -18.47 -46.62
C ARG A 84 -5.57 -17.11 -46.50
N ARG A 85 -6.09 -16.07 -47.16
CA ARG A 85 -5.54 -14.70 -47.06
C ARG A 85 -5.72 -14.13 -45.64
N ARG A 86 -6.87 -14.34 -45.01
CA ARG A 86 -7.19 -13.85 -43.66
C ARG A 86 -6.38 -14.56 -42.57
N VAL A 87 -6.07 -15.84 -42.74
CA VAL A 87 -5.20 -16.59 -41.81
C VAL A 87 -3.80 -15.97 -41.76
N TYR A 88 -3.25 -15.53 -42.90
CA TYR A 88 -1.97 -14.81 -42.91
C TYR A 88 -2.03 -13.48 -42.16
N ASP A 89 -3.09 -12.69 -42.37
CA ASP A 89 -3.28 -11.42 -41.64
C ASP A 89 -3.30 -11.66 -40.12
N ALA A 90 -4.07 -12.66 -39.67
CA ALA A 90 -4.18 -13.01 -38.26
C ALA A 90 -2.86 -13.49 -37.67
N LEU A 91 -2.16 -14.42 -38.34
CA LEU A 91 -0.90 -14.97 -37.85
C LEU A 91 0.20 -13.89 -37.75
N ASN A 92 0.27 -12.97 -38.71
CA ASN A 92 1.27 -11.91 -38.69
C ASN A 92 1.08 -10.96 -37.50
N VAL A 93 -0.18 -10.61 -37.18
CA VAL A 93 -0.49 -9.78 -36.01
C VAL A 93 -0.24 -10.54 -34.71
N LEU A 94 -0.67 -11.80 -34.62
CA LEU A 94 -0.43 -12.63 -33.43
C LEU A 94 1.08 -12.84 -33.17
N MET A 95 1.88 -12.95 -34.22
CA MET A 95 3.33 -13.03 -34.13
C MET A 95 3.95 -11.70 -33.68
N ALA A 96 3.50 -10.57 -34.25
CA ALA A 96 3.95 -9.24 -33.85
C ALA A 96 3.59 -8.91 -32.38
N MET A 97 2.49 -9.45 -31.87
CA MET A 97 2.07 -9.35 -30.46
C MET A 97 2.76 -10.37 -29.55
N ASN A 98 3.71 -11.16 -30.07
CA ASN A 98 4.41 -12.23 -29.35
C ASN A 98 3.47 -13.27 -28.70
N ILE A 99 2.30 -13.51 -29.32
CA ILE A 99 1.32 -14.51 -28.86
C ILE A 99 1.66 -15.90 -29.41
N ILE A 100 2.27 -15.92 -30.60
CA ILE A 100 2.71 -17.12 -31.29
C ILE A 100 4.12 -16.90 -31.84
N SER A 101 4.91 -17.96 -31.92
CA SER A 101 6.20 -17.98 -32.60
C SER A 101 6.06 -18.69 -33.95
N LYS A 102 6.79 -18.25 -34.97
CA LYS A 102 6.86 -18.94 -36.27
C LYS A 102 8.30 -19.23 -36.64
N GLU A 103 8.65 -20.51 -36.65
CA GLU A 103 9.95 -21.02 -37.08
C GLU A 103 9.78 -21.77 -38.40
N LYS A 104 10.16 -21.14 -39.52
CA LYS A 104 9.96 -21.68 -40.87
C LYS A 104 8.50 -22.06 -41.14
N LYS A 105 8.16 -23.36 -41.08
CA LYS A 105 6.82 -23.92 -41.32
C LYS A 105 6.05 -24.22 -40.03
N GLU A 106 6.73 -24.18 -38.88
CA GLU A 106 6.19 -24.50 -37.58
C GLU A 106 5.70 -23.23 -36.86
N ILE A 107 4.52 -23.29 -36.29
CA ILE A 107 3.87 -22.23 -35.53
C ILE A 107 3.61 -22.76 -34.12
N LYS A 108 4.21 -22.12 -33.12
CA LYS A 108 4.09 -22.51 -31.70
C LYS A 108 3.27 -21.47 -30.94
N TRP A 109 2.38 -21.92 -30.08
CA TRP A 109 1.66 -21.08 -29.12
C TRP A 109 2.60 -20.64 -28.01
N ILE A 110 2.76 -19.32 -27.82
CA ILE A 110 3.54 -18.75 -26.70
C ILE A 110 2.60 -18.44 -25.53
N GLY A 111 1.46 -17.79 -25.81
CA GLY A 111 0.52 -17.34 -24.78
C GLY A 111 0.09 -15.89 -25.01
N LEU A 112 -1.04 -15.48 -24.43
CA LEU A 112 -1.42 -14.06 -24.46
C LEU A 112 -0.41 -13.26 -23.62
N PRO A 113 0.00 -12.04 -24.04
CA PRO A 113 1.02 -11.27 -23.34
C PRO A 113 0.52 -11.04 -21.91
N THR A 114 1.14 -11.72 -20.96
CA THR A 114 0.60 -11.86 -19.60
C THR A 114 0.99 -10.64 -18.78
N ASN A 115 0.42 -9.48 -19.13
CA ASN A 115 0.50 -8.27 -18.29
C ASN A 115 -0.03 -8.57 -16.89
N SER A 116 -1.06 -9.42 -16.78
CA SER A 116 -1.72 -9.72 -15.51
C SER A 116 -0.83 -10.41 -14.46
N ALA A 117 0.10 -11.30 -14.84
CA ALA A 117 0.95 -12.00 -13.87
C ALA A 117 2.03 -11.08 -13.30
N GLN A 118 2.69 -10.30 -14.16
CA GLN A 118 3.66 -9.29 -13.74
C GLN A 118 2.99 -8.15 -12.96
N GLU A 119 1.80 -7.72 -13.39
CA GLU A 119 0.98 -6.73 -12.68
C GLU A 119 0.56 -7.24 -11.30
N CYS A 120 0.17 -8.52 -11.18
CA CYS A 120 -0.14 -9.15 -9.89
C CYS A 120 1.08 -9.15 -8.95
N GLN A 121 2.27 -9.48 -9.45
CA GLN A 121 3.49 -9.40 -8.64
C GLN A 121 3.81 -7.97 -8.19
N ASN A 122 3.68 -6.99 -9.09
CA ASN A 122 3.89 -5.58 -8.76
C ASN A 122 2.88 -5.09 -7.71
N LEU A 123 1.62 -5.50 -7.82
CA LEU A 123 0.57 -5.18 -6.86
C LEU A 123 0.84 -5.82 -5.49
N GLU A 124 1.37 -7.04 -5.43
CA GLU A 124 1.72 -7.68 -4.15
C GLU A 124 2.89 -6.95 -3.47
N ILE A 125 3.90 -6.52 -4.23
CA ILE A 125 5.01 -5.70 -3.70
C ILE A 125 4.47 -4.36 -3.16
N GLU A 126 3.59 -3.69 -3.90
CA GLU A 126 3.01 -2.41 -3.47
C GLU A 126 2.09 -2.58 -2.25
N LYS A 127 1.31 -3.66 -2.20
CA LYS A 127 0.53 -4.05 -1.01
C LYS A 127 1.44 -4.23 0.21
N GLN A 128 2.57 -4.92 0.07
CA GLN A 128 3.53 -5.11 1.16
C GLN A 128 4.11 -3.78 1.64
N ARG A 129 4.47 -2.87 0.73
CA ARG A 129 4.94 -1.51 1.08
C ARG A 129 3.86 -0.72 1.82
N ARG A 130 2.60 -0.81 1.39
CA ARG A 130 1.47 -0.14 2.05
C ARG A 130 1.23 -0.69 3.45
N ILE A 131 1.33 -2.01 3.64
CA ILE A 131 1.19 -2.65 4.95
C ILE A 131 2.25 -2.12 5.92
N GLU A 132 3.52 -2.07 5.50
CA GLU A 132 4.58 -1.55 6.36
C GLU A 132 4.39 -0.07 6.70
N ARG A 133 3.98 0.75 5.72
CA ARG A 133 3.65 2.16 5.96
C ARG A 133 2.48 2.34 6.92
N ILE A 134 1.45 1.50 6.81
CA ILE A 134 0.30 1.51 7.73
C ILE A 134 0.76 1.14 9.14
N LYS A 135 1.63 0.13 9.29
CA LYS A 135 2.20 -0.27 10.57
C LYS A 135 2.97 0.87 11.25
N GLN A 136 3.84 1.55 10.50
CA GLN A 136 4.59 2.72 11.00
C GLN A 136 3.67 3.86 11.43
N LYS A 137 2.69 4.23 10.59
CA LYS A 137 1.72 5.28 10.91
C LYS A 137 0.85 4.93 12.11
N ARG A 138 0.51 3.65 12.29
CA ARG A 138 -0.21 3.18 13.47
C ARG A 138 0.62 3.32 14.74
N ALA A 139 1.90 2.94 14.70
CA ALA A 139 2.80 3.13 15.84
C ALA A 139 2.96 4.62 16.20
N GLN A 140 3.14 5.49 15.21
CA GLN A 140 3.18 6.94 15.41
C GLN A 140 1.88 7.48 16.02
N LEU A 141 0.72 7.04 15.53
CA LEU A 141 -0.57 7.42 16.08
C LEU A 141 -0.72 6.98 17.54
N GLN A 142 -0.29 5.76 17.88
CA GLN A 142 -0.31 5.27 19.26
C GLN A 142 0.54 6.15 20.18
N GLU A 143 1.75 6.52 19.74
CA GLU A 143 2.63 7.41 20.51
C GLU A 143 1.99 8.79 20.72
N LEU A 144 1.41 9.39 19.68
CA LEU A 144 0.69 10.67 19.78
C LEU A 144 -0.51 10.60 20.73
N LEU A 145 -1.26 9.50 20.71
CA LEU A 145 -2.38 9.29 21.63
C LEU A 145 -1.89 9.20 23.08
N LEU A 146 -0.81 8.45 23.34
CA LEU A 146 -0.21 8.35 24.67
C LEU A 146 0.26 9.73 25.16
N GLN A 147 0.93 10.50 24.30
CA GLN A 147 1.36 11.86 24.62
C GLN A 147 0.16 12.76 24.96
N GLN A 148 -0.91 12.72 24.16
CA GLN A 148 -2.11 13.51 24.42
C GLN A 148 -2.78 13.14 25.74
N ILE A 149 -2.90 11.85 26.05
CA ILE A 149 -3.46 11.35 27.32
C ILE A 149 -2.58 11.84 28.47
N ALA A 150 -1.26 11.62 28.39
CA ALA A 150 -0.33 11.99 29.43
C ALA A 150 -0.34 13.50 29.71
N PHE A 151 -0.32 14.33 28.66
CA PHE A 151 -0.34 15.78 28.79
C PHE A 151 -1.66 16.27 29.43
N LYS A 152 -2.81 15.83 28.92
CA LYS A 152 -4.10 16.25 29.48
C LYS A 152 -4.29 15.76 30.92
N ASN A 153 -3.85 14.55 31.23
CA ASN A 153 -3.90 14.01 32.57
C ASN A 153 -3.03 14.82 33.53
N LEU A 154 -1.80 15.17 33.13
CA LEU A 154 -0.91 16.04 33.91
C LEU A 154 -1.56 17.40 34.19
N VAL A 155 -2.13 18.05 33.16
CA VAL A 155 -2.82 19.34 33.31
C VAL A 155 -4.02 19.23 34.25
N GLN A 156 -4.82 18.17 34.12
CA GLN A 156 -5.98 17.95 34.99
C GLN A 156 -5.56 17.74 36.45
N ARG A 157 -4.54 16.90 36.69
CA ARG A 157 -4.00 16.66 38.02
C ARG A 157 -3.43 17.93 38.65
N ASN A 158 -2.64 18.70 37.90
CA ASN A 158 -2.06 19.94 38.38
C ASN A 158 -3.14 20.98 38.72
N ARG A 159 -4.16 21.12 37.85
CA ARG A 159 -5.31 21.99 38.11
C ARG A 159 -6.05 21.62 39.40
N GLN A 160 -6.25 20.32 39.67
CA GLN A 160 -6.87 19.86 40.91
C GLN A 160 -6.00 20.19 42.14
N ASN A 161 -4.69 19.99 42.03
CA ASN A 161 -3.75 20.30 43.11
C ASN A 161 -3.71 21.81 43.42
N GLU A 162 -3.74 22.68 42.40
CA GLU A 162 -3.79 24.13 42.59
C GLU A 162 -5.08 24.58 43.27
N GLN A 163 -6.22 23.95 42.94
CA GLN A 163 -7.50 24.22 43.59
C GLN A 163 -7.49 23.79 45.07
N GLN A 164 -6.87 22.65 45.39
CA GLN A 164 -6.77 22.16 46.76
C GLN A 164 -5.80 22.99 47.61
N ASN A 165 -4.66 23.39 47.03
CA ASN A 165 -3.60 24.12 47.72
C ASN A 165 -3.76 25.65 47.64
N GLN A 166 -4.90 26.14 47.13
CA GLN A 166 -5.26 27.56 47.04
C GLN A 166 -4.24 28.43 46.29
N GLY A 167 -3.66 27.90 45.22
CA GLY A 167 -2.76 28.67 44.36
C GLY A 167 -1.74 27.83 43.61
N PRO A 168 -1.01 28.48 42.68
CA PRO A 168 0.08 27.84 41.97
C PRO A 168 1.26 27.55 42.91
N PRO A 169 2.00 26.46 42.67
CA PRO A 169 3.22 26.15 43.41
C PRO A 169 4.31 27.22 43.19
N ALA A 170 5.28 27.27 44.10
CA ALA A 170 6.41 28.19 44.00
C ALA A 170 7.25 27.91 42.74
N LEU A 171 7.74 28.97 42.07
CA LEU A 171 8.41 28.87 40.78
C LEU A 171 9.65 27.95 40.80
N ASN A 172 10.38 27.93 41.92
CA ASN A 172 11.57 27.09 42.12
C ASN A 172 11.26 25.61 42.41
N SER A 173 9.99 25.25 42.56
CA SER A 173 9.53 23.89 42.83
C SER A 173 8.92 23.19 41.60
N THR A 174 8.90 23.88 40.44
CA THR A 174 8.29 23.37 39.22
C THR A 174 9.21 23.45 38.03
N ILE A 175 9.06 22.49 37.11
CA ILE A 175 9.72 22.47 35.80
C ILE A 175 8.61 22.49 34.76
N GLN A 176 8.64 23.46 33.85
CA GLN A 176 7.68 23.59 32.76
C GLN A 176 8.14 22.78 31.55
N LEU A 177 7.20 22.26 30.76
CA LEU A 177 7.49 21.62 29.48
C LEU A 177 7.76 22.68 28.40
N PRO A 178 8.61 22.41 27.39
CA PRO A 178 9.38 21.18 27.18
C PRO A 178 10.70 21.16 27.97
N PHE A 179 11.13 19.98 28.41
CA PHE A 179 12.42 19.79 29.08
C PHE A 179 13.02 18.42 28.76
N ILE A 180 14.33 18.29 29.00
CA ILE A 180 15.03 17.00 29.00
C ILE A 180 15.65 16.77 30.38
N ILE A 181 15.72 15.52 30.82
CA ILE A 181 16.35 15.13 32.08
C ILE A 181 17.58 14.28 31.78
N ILE A 182 18.70 14.68 32.36
CA ILE A 182 19.92 13.86 32.37
C ILE A 182 20.03 13.26 33.77
N ASN A 183 19.95 11.93 33.88
CA ASN A 183 20.13 11.22 35.14
C ASN A 183 21.50 10.51 35.17
N THR A 184 22.15 10.56 36.32
CA THR A 184 23.38 9.80 36.58
C THR A 184 23.42 9.38 38.06
N SER A 185 24.37 8.54 38.42
CA SER A 185 24.59 8.11 39.80
C SER A 185 24.92 9.31 40.70
N ARG A 186 24.46 9.27 41.95
CA ARG A 186 24.79 10.30 42.96
C ARG A 186 26.30 10.38 43.28
N LYS A 187 27.08 9.37 42.86
CA LYS A 187 28.53 9.32 43.06
C LYS A 187 29.32 9.88 41.86
N THR A 188 28.66 10.12 40.73
CA THR A 188 29.29 10.62 39.51
C THR A 188 29.77 12.05 39.73
N VAL A 189 31.03 12.32 39.39
CA VAL A 189 31.57 13.68 39.34
C VAL A 189 31.19 14.30 38.00
N ILE A 190 30.57 15.48 38.06
CA ILE A 190 30.09 16.22 36.89
C ILE A 190 30.86 17.53 36.82
N ASP A 191 31.59 17.73 35.73
CA ASP A 191 32.21 19.00 35.39
C ASP A 191 31.41 19.67 34.28
N CYS A 192 31.05 20.94 34.47
CA CYS A 192 30.15 21.68 33.59
C CYS A 192 30.81 23.00 33.18
N SER A 193 31.05 23.13 31.88
CA SER A 193 31.52 24.36 31.26
C SER A 193 30.38 25.00 30.48
N ILE A 194 30.10 26.27 30.80
CA ILE A 194 29.00 27.03 30.21
C ILE A 194 29.59 28.24 29.49
N SER A 195 29.25 28.40 28.23
CA SER A 195 29.53 29.59 27.44
C SER A 195 28.94 30.86 28.08
N SER A 196 29.52 32.04 27.82
CA SER A 196 29.04 33.30 28.40
C SER A 196 27.62 33.66 27.95
N ASP A 197 27.25 33.26 26.74
CA ASP A 197 25.95 33.50 26.13
C ASP A 197 24.90 32.42 26.46
N LYS A 198 25.33 31.32 27.10
CA LYS A 198 24.50 30.17 27.47
C LYS A 198 23.85 29.46 26.27
N PHE A 199 24.48 29.51 25.09
CA PHE A 199 24.04 28.71 23.96
C PHE A 199 24.74 27.35 23.90
N GLU A 200 25.95 27.27 24.45
CA GLU A 200 26.74 26.04 24.51
C GLU A 200 27.00 25.60 25.94
N TYR A 201 26.74 24.31 26.20
CA TYR A 201 26.97 23.64 27.47
C TYR A 201 27.77 22.37 27.22
N LEU A 202 28.88 22.21 27.92
CA LEU A 202 29.70 21.00 27.91
C LEU A 202 29.65 20.35 29.29
N PHE A 203 29.13 19.12 29.34
CA PHE A 203 29.10 18.31 30.55
C PHE A 203 30.05 17.12 30.43
N ASN A 204 31.02 17.03 31.33
CA ASN A 204 31.91 15.89 31.47
C ASN A 204 31.45 15.05 32.66
N PHE A 205 31.13 13.78 32.40
CA PHE A 205 30.75 12.81 33.42
C PHE A 205 31.85 11.77 33.55
N ASP A 206 32.25 11.45 34.78
CA ASP A 206 33.21 10.36 35.04
C ASP A 206 32.57 8.96 34.99
N ASN A 207 31.26 8.88 34.75
CA ASN A 207 30.49 7.65 34.69
C ASN A 207 29.32 7.77 33.69
N THR A 208 28.60 6.67 33.47
CA THR A 208 27.43 6.62 32.59
C THR A 208 26.30 7.54 33.07
N PHE A 209 25.58 8.10 32.11
CA PHE A 209 24.35 8.87 32.32
C PHE A 209 23.29 8.41 31.31
N GLU A 210 22.03 8.72 31.57
CA GLU A 210 20.94 8.52 30.63
C GLU A 210 20.21 9.84 30.38
N ILE A 211 19.54 9.94 29.23
CA ILE A 211 18.78 11.12 28.83
C ILE A 211 17.34 10.67 28.62
N HIS A 212 16.40 11.36 29.28
CA HIS A 212 14.97 11.12 29.16
C HIS A 212 14.28 12.40 28.68
N ASP A 213 13.43 12.27 27.68
CA ASP A 213 12.58 13.36 27.22
C ASP A 213 11.38 13.55 28.16
N ASP A 214 10.71 14.70 28.10
CA ASP A 214 9.57 15.02 28.97
C ASP A 214 8.44 13.99 28.86
N ILE A 215 8.13 13.50 27.65
CA ILE A 215 7.10 12.48 27.40
C ILE A 215 7.44 11.17 28.13
N GLU A 216 8.70 10.74 28.11
CA GLU A 216 9.13 9.51 28.79
C GLU A 216 9.02 9.66 30.32
N VAL A 217 9.36 10.85 30.85
CA VAL A 217 9.16 11.18 32.26
C VAL A 217 7.67 11.12 32.63
N LEU A 218 6.80 11.70 31.79
CA LEU A 218 5.35 11.67 31.99
C LEU A 218 4.79 10.23 31.99
N LYS A 219 5.28 9.36 31.08
CA LYS A 219 4.92 7.93 31.07
C LYS A 219 5.32 7.23 32.37
N ARG A 220 6.57 7.42 32.82
CA ARG A 220 7.05 6.84 34.09
C ARG A 220 6.34 7.38 35.33
N MET A 221 5.84 8.60 35.27
CA MET A 221 4.96 9.17 36.30
C MET A 221 3.54 8.56 36.31
N GLY A 222 3.23 7.66 35.37
CA GLY A 222 1.93 7.03 35.23
C GLY A 222 0.88 7.93 34.56
N MET A 223 1.28 9.03 33.91
CA MET A 223 0.32 9.96 33.29
C MET A 223 -0.38 9.33 32.07
N SER A 224 0.22 8.33 31.45
CA SER A 224 -0.34 7.51 30.36
C SER A 224 -1.12 6.28 30.83
N PHE A 225 -1.40 6.16 32.14
CA PHE A 225 -2.18 5.05 32.72
C PHE A 225 -1.61 3.63 32.47
N GLY A 226 -0.32 3.51 32.18
CA GLY A 226 0.30 2.22 31.88
C GLY A 226 -0.16 1.61 30.55
N LEU A 227 -0.78 2.39 29.67
CA LEU A 227 -1.22 1.96 28.34
C LEU A 227 -0.03 1.51 27.48
N GLU A 228 1.13 2.11 27.66
CA GLU A 228 2.36 1.75 26.95
C GLU A 228 2.88 0.34 27.30
N SER A 229 2.54 -0.17 28.48
CA SER A 229 2.97 -1.49 28.96
C SER A 229 1.83 -2.53 29.01
N GLY A 230 0.62 -2.16 28.56
CA GLY A 230 -0.57 -3.02 28.61
C GLY A 230 -1.09 -3.28 30.04
N LYS A 231 -0.67 -2.49 31.03
CA LYS A 231 -1.01 -2.67 32.46
C LYS A 231 -2.12 -1.72 32.93
N CYS A 232 -2.97 -1.26 32.01
CA CYS A 232 -4.02 -0.29 32.30
C CYS A 232 -5.19 -0.93 33.06
N SER A 233 -5.62 -0.31 34.17
CA SER A 233 -6.84 -0.73 34.88
C SER A 233 -8.10 -0.36 34.08
N LEU A 234 -9.25 -0.96 34.43
CA LEU A 234 -10.51 -0.69 33.73
C LEU A 234 -11.04 0.72 34.00
N GLU A 235 -10.74 1.30 35.17
CA GLU A 235 -11.08 2.68 35.53
C GLU A 235 -10.20 3.67 34.76
N ASP A 236 -8.90 3.40 34.74
CA ASP A 236 -7.94 4.22 34.01
C ASP A 236 -8.20 4.19 32.51
N LEU A 237 -8.66 3.06 31.96
CA LEU A 237 -9.02 2.93 30.55
C LEU A 237 -10.22 3.83 30.20
N LYS A 238 -11.20 3.95 31.11
CA LYS A 238 -12.35 4.86 30.92
C LYS A 238 -11.89 6.32 30.95
N LEU A 239 -10.97 6.64 31.86
CA LEU A 239 -10.41 7.99 31.94
C LEU A 239 -9.56 8.32 30.70
N ALA A 240 -8.71 7.40 30.25
CA ALA A 240 -7.95 7.56 29.02
C ALA A 240 -8.85 7.84 27.81
N LYS A 241 -9.97 7.11 27.68
CA LYS A 241 -10.96 7.33 26.61
C LYS A 241 -11.59 8.73 26.68
N SER A 242 -11.89 9.24 27.86
CA SER A 242 -12.50 10.57 28.00
C SER A 242 -11.54 11.72 27.66
N LEU A 243 -10.23 11.49 27.70
CA LEU A 243 -9.20 12.48 27.37
C LEU A 243 -8.97 12.63 25.85
N VAL A 244 -9.51 11.72 25.05
CA VAL A 244 -9.28 11.62 23.60
C VAL A 244 -10.60 11.79 22.84
N PRO A 245 -10.60 12.32 21.60
CA PRO A 245 -11.81 12.40 20.78
C PRO A 245 -12.47 11.03 20.55
N LYS A 246 -13.82 11.01 20.50
CA LYS A 246 -14.63 9.78 20.33
C LYS A 246 -14.19 8.89 19.18
N ALA A 247 -13.77 9.48 18.06
CA ALA A 247 -13.30 8.76 16.88
C ALA A 247 -12.05 7.90 17.13
N LEU A 248 -11.28 8.20 18.18
CA LEU A 248 -10.02 7.54 18.49
C LEU A 248 -10.10 6.60 19.71
N GLU A 249 -11.26 6.49 20.37
CA GLU A 249 -11.47 5.59 21.51
C GLU A 249 -11.24 4.10 21.17
N GLY A 250 -11.49 3.72 19.92
CA GLY A 250 -11.20 2.39 19.40
C GLY A 250 -9.72 2.04 19.51
N TYR A 251 -8.84 2.97 19.12
CA TYR A 251 -7.39 2.76 19.18
C TYR A 251 -6.88 2.61 20.61
N ILE A 252 -7.48 3.28 21.59
CA ILE A 252 -7.10 3.13 23.02
C ILE A 252 -7.44 1.72 23.51
N THR A 253 -8.55 1.16 23.05
CA THR A 253 -8.92 -0.23 23.36
C THR A 253 -7.92 -1.19 22.74
N ASP A 254 -7.53 -0.97 21.47
CA ASP A 254 -6.52 -1.78 20.79
C ASP A 254 -5.13 -1.69 21.44
N ILE A 255 -4.78 -0.53 22.01
CA ILE A 255 -3.53 -0.36 22.77
C ILE A 255 -3.56 -1.17 24.07
N SER A 256 -4.70 -1.20 24.78
CA SER A 256 -4.79 -1.87 26.07
C SER A 256 -4.92 -3.39 25.99
N THR A 257 -5.62 -3.93 24.99
CA THR A 257 -5.78 -5.39 24.78
C THR A 257 -4.74 -6.00 23.85
N GLY A 258 -3.88 -5.17 23.25
CA GLY A 258 -2.96 -5.57 22.19
C GLY A 258 -3.64 -5.61 20.81
N PRO A 259 -2.85 -5.50 19.72
CA PRO A 259 -3.38 -5.31 18.37
C PRO A 259 -4.26 -6.49 17.90
N SER A 260 -5.58 -6.35 18.07
CA SER A 260 -6.60 -7.32 17.63
C SER A 260 -6.53 -7.63 16.12
N TRP A 261 -6.05 -6.67 15.32
CA TRP A 261 -5.97 -6.77 13.86
C TRP A 261 -4.92 -7.77 13.32
N LEU A 262 -3.94 -8.20 14.12
CA LEU A 262 -3.03 -9.29 13.72
C LEU A 262 -3.82 -10.60 13.47
N ASN A 263 -4.92 -10.80 14.19
CA ASN A 263 -5.80 -11.97 13.99
C ASN A 263 -6.70 -11.83 12.75
N GLN A 264 -6.97 -10.63 12.26
CA GLN A 264 -7.78 -10.43 11.05
C GLN A 264 -7.02 -10.69 9.75
N GLY A 265 -5.68 -10.53 9.74
CA GLY A 265 -4.85 -10.83 8.56
C GLY A 265 -4.66 -12.32 8.27
N LEU A 266 -4.79 -13.19 9.28
CA LEU A 266 -4.66 -14.65 9.12
C LEU A 266 -5.97 -15.33 8.67
N LEU A 267 -7.12 -14.71 8.92
CA LEU A 267 -8.43 -15.29 8.55
C LEU A 267 -8.81 -15.07 7.08
N LEU A 268 -8.16 -14.16 6.37
CA LEU A 268 -8.45 -13.87 4.96
C LEU A 268 -7.79 -14.85 3.96
N ASN A 269 -6.93 -15.75 4.43
CA ASN A 269 -6.26 -16.75 3.57
C ASN A 269 -6.94 -18.13 3.56
N SER A 270 -8.08 -18.31 4.24
CA SER A 270 -8.80 -19.60 4.25
C SER A 270 -10.16 -19.48 3.56
N THR A 271 -10.15 -19.26 2.25
CA THR A 271 -11.31 -19.57 1.39
C THR A 271 -10.83 -20.09 0.04
N GLN A 272 -10.74 -21.42 -0.09
CA GLN A 272 -11.18 -22.19 -1.26
C GLN A 272 -10.90 -23.69 -1.08
N SER A 273 -11.89 -24.42 -0.60
CA SER A 273 -12.16 -25.78 -1.06
C SER A 273 -13.65 -26.02 -1.01
N VAL A 274 -14.26 -26.02 -2.19
CA VAL A 274 -15.68 -26.27 -2.42
C VAL A 274 -15.91 -27.78 -2.44
N SER A 275 -16.85 -28.27 -1.65
CA SER A 275 -17.60 -29.50 -1.98
C SER A 275 -18.91 -29.61 -1.15
N ASN A 276 -19.99 -29.21 -1.83
CA ASN A 276 -21.34 -29.79 -1.92
C ASN A 276 -21.97 -30.64 -0.79
N LEU A 277 -23.20 -30.21 -0.46
CA LEU A 277 -24.44 -30.93 -0.08
C LEU A 277 -24.40 -32.00 1.03
N ASP A 278 -25.21 -31.81 2.09
CA ASP A 278 -26.56 -32.38 2.10
C ASP A 278 -27.49 -31.75 3.17
N LEU A 279 -28.80 -31.87 2.92
CA LEU A 279 -29.91 -31.23 3.62
C LEU A 279 -30.70 -32.27 4.45
N THR A 280 -30.83 -32.13 5.78
CA THR A 280 -32.01 -32.64 6.54
C THR A 280 -32.18 -32.00 7.94
N THR A 281 -33.29 -31.27 8.10
CA THR A 281 -34.24 -31.22 9.23
C THR A 281 -33.88 -31.72 10.65
N GLY A 282 -34.21 -30.92 11.68
CA GLY A 282 -34.74 -31.45 12.96
C GLY A 282 -34.31 -30.78 14.28
N ALA A 283 -35.14 -29.86 14.79
CA ALA A 283 -35.58 -29.64 16.18
C ALA A 283 -34.64 -29.75 17.43
N THR A 284 -34.81 -28.73 18.30
CA THR A 284 -34.87 -28.71 19.78
C THR A 284 -33.62 -28.75 20.70
N LEU A 285 -33.48 -27.65 21.46
CA LEU A 285 -33.15 -27.50 22.90
C LEU A 285 -32.28 -28.54 23.63
N SER A 286 -31.18 -28.09 24.26
CA SER A 286 -31.05 -27.93 25.74
C SER A 286 -29.59 -27.76 26.20
N GLN A 287 -29.44 -27.04 27.31
CA GLN A 287 -28.21 -26.73 28.05
C GLN A 287 -27.51 -27.98 28.64
N SER A 288 -26.19 -27.95 28.78
CA SER A 288 -25.52 -28.13 30.10
C SER A 288 -23.99 -28.13 30.01
N SER A 289 -23.41 -27.51 31.05
CA SER A 289 -22.05 -27.62 31.60
C SER A 289 -21.45 -29.04 31.53
N VAL A 290 -20.13 -29.20 31.38
CA VAL A 290 -19.18 -29.68 32.43
C VAL A 290 -17.73 -29.62 31.85
N ASN A 291 -16.79 -29.09 32.65
CA ASN A 291 -15.34 -29.21 32.47
C ASN A 291 -14.86 -30.66 32.39
N GLN A 292 -13.86 -30.96 31.54
CA GLN A 292 -12.92 -32.04 31.77
C GLN A 292 -11.57 -31.72 31.10
N GLY A 293 -10.51 -31.77 31.90
CA GLY A 293 -9.12 -31.73 31.45
C GLY A 293 -8.65 -33.09 30.94
N LEU A 294 -7.32 -33.27 31.00
CA LEU A 294 -6.49 -34.33 30.38
C LEU A 294 -6.08 -33.96 28.95
N GLY A 295 -4.82 -34.08 28.52
CA GLY A 295 -3.62 -34.65 29.10
C GLY A 295 -2.59 -34.76 27.97
N LEU A 296 -1.33 -34.48 28.31
CA LEU A 296 -0.05 -34.89 27.70
C LEU A 296 -0.06 -35.55 26.31
N ASP A 297 0.84 -35.08 25.43
CA ASP A 297 1.92 -35.96 24.97
C ASP A 297 3.15 -35.18 24.48
N ALA A 298 4.29 -35.63 24.98
CA ALA A 298 5.63 -35.23 24.58
C ALA A 298 6.25 -36.42 23.85
N GLU A 299 6.83 -36.20 22.68
CA GLU A 299 7.82 -37.11 22.11
C GLU A 299 9.04 -36.35 21.61
N VAL A 300 10.18 -36.92 21.99
CA VAL A 300 11.57 -36.52 21.75
C VAL A 300 12.21 -37.63 20.92
N ALA A 301 12.93 -37.28 19.85
CA ALA A 301 14.09 -38.02 19.33
C ALA A 301 14.86 -37.10 18.35
N LEU A 302 16.00 -36.51 18.75
CA LEU A 302 17.38 -37.01 18.65
C LEU A 302 17.89 -37.28 17.22
N ALA A 303 18.83 -36.45 16.78
CA ALA A 303 19.98 -36.86 15.98
C ALA A 303 21.16 -35.89 16.18
N THR A 304 22.18 -36.40 16.88
CA THR A 304 23.50 -35.78 17.11
C THR A 304 24.39 -36.00 15.90
N GLY A 305 25.26 -35.04 15.59
CA GLY A 305 26.37 -35.20 14.65
C GLY A 305 27.44 -34.13 14.85
N GLN A 306 28.31 -34.35 15.85
CA GLN A 306 29.56 -33.62 16.10
C GLN A 306 30.48 -33.61 14.87
N PHE A 307 31.26 -32.52 14.69
CA PHE A 307 32.73 -32.60 14.55
C PHE A 307 33.41 -31.23 14.75
N LEU A 308 34.09 -31.12 15.90
CA LEU A 308 35.38 -30.48 16.22
C LEU A 308 35.76 -29.09 15.65
N ALA A 309 35.97 -28.16 16.59
CA ALA A 309 36.90 -27.04 16.48
C ALA A 309 38.34 -27.47 16.83
N PRO A 310 39.34 -26.63 16.50
CA PRO A 310 40.29 -26.26 17.55
C PRO A 310 40.64 -24.76 17.60
N ASN A 311 40.95 -24.33 18.83
CA ASN A 311 41.43 -23.01 19.26
C ASN A 311 42.74 -22.57 18.57
N SER A 312 42.93 -21.26 18.45
CA SER A 312 44.17 -20.62 18.91
C SER A 312 43.99 -19.11 19.15
N HIS A 313 44.67 -18.64 20.19
CA HIS A 313 44.76 -17.26 20.68
C HIS A 313 45.65 -16.39 19.77
N GLN A 314 45.37 -15.08 19.67
CA GLN A 314 46.34 -14.00 19.97
C GLN A 314 45.75 -12.60 19.71
N SER A 315 46.23 -11.66 20.53
CA SER A 315 45.81 -10.26 20.68
C SER A 315 46.37 -9.30 19.62
N SER A 316 45.85 -8.08 19.65
CA SER A 316 46.50 -6.76 19.41
C SER A 316 46.18 -5.97 18.10
N SER A 317 45.56 -4.81 18.34
CA SER A 317 45.77 -3.46 17.77
C SER A 317 46.53 -3.27 16.44
N ALA A 318 45.96 -2.48 15.53
CA ALA A 318 46.41 -1.13 15.13
C ALA A 318 45.75 -0.69 13.79
N ALA A 319 45.88 0.60 13.50
CA ALA A 319 45.09 1.38 12.57
C ALA A 319 45.56 1.38 11.09
N SER A 320 44.71 2.03 10.27
CA SER A 320 45.01 2.77 9.02
C SER A 320 45.27 1.97 7.72
N HIS A 321 44.45 2.21 6.69
CA HIS A 321 44.77 3.19 5.64
C HIS A 321 43.62 3.36 4.63
N CYS A 322 43.42 4.61 4.22
CA CYS A 322 42.51 5.09 3.19
C CYS A 322 42.77 4.48 1.82
N SER A 323 41.73 4.41 0.98
CA SER A 323 41.82 4.62 -0.46
C SER A 323 40.48 5.12 -1.01
N GLU A 324 40.57 6.31 -1.59
CA GLU A 324 39.57 7.18 -2.19
C GLU A 324 39.20 6.69 -3.61
N SER A 325 37.94 6.84 -4.03
CA SER A 325 37.63 6.99 -5.46
C SER A 325 36.34 7.82 -5.64
N ARG A 326 36.54 8.96 -6.28
CA ARG A 326 35.62 10.05 -6.59
C ARG A 326 34.55 9.71 -7.62
N GLY A 327 33.47 10.49 -7.60
CA GLY A 327 32.50 10.66 -8.67
C GLY A 327 31.38 11.63 -8.29
N GLU A 328 31.65 12.94 -8.35
CA GLU A 328 30.68 14.03 -8.16
C GLU A 328 29.95 14.36 -9.49
N THR A 329 28.70 14.86 -9.44
CA THR A 329 28.29 16.21 -9.91
C THR A 329 26.81 16.48 -9.52
N PRO A 330 26.43 17.69 -9.04
CA PRO A 330 25.11 18.04 -8.51
C PRO A 330 24.28 18.97 -9.46
N CYS A 331 22.97 19.10 -9.22
CA CYS A 331 22.13 20.19 -9.74
C CYS A 331 21.12 20.66 -8.67
N SER A 332 21.30 21.89 -8.18
CA SER A 332 20.32 22.70 -7.44
C SER A 332 19.99 23.91 -8.32
N PHE A 333 18.72 24.27 -8.41
CA PHE A 333 18.24 25.47 -9.09
C PHE A 333 17.08 26.02 -8.26
N ASN A 334 17.32 27.10 -7.53
CA ASN A 334 16.31 27.99 -6.96
C ASN A 334 16.88 29.40 -7.15
N ASP A 335 16.35 30.11 -8.14
CA ASP A 335 16.47 31.56 -8.27
C ASP A 335 15.20 32.15 -7.65
N GLU A 336 15.34 32.89 -6.55
CA GLU A 336 14.35 33.86 -6.09
C GLU A 336 15.00 35.24 -6.25
N ASP A 337 14.49 36.00 -7.22
CA ASP A 337 14.88 37.38 -7.47
C ASP A 337 14.29 38.30 -6.39
N GLU A 338 15.18 39.07 -5.77
CA GLU A 338 14.90 40.22 -4.90
C GLU A 338 14.51 41.43 -5.78
N GLU A 339 13.39 42.08 -5.47
CA GLU A 339 13.19 43.49 -5.84
C GLU A 339 13.02 44.33 -4.55
N GLU A 340 14.03 45.16 -4.30
CA GLU A 340 13.98 46.34 -3.45
C GLU A 340 13.32 47.48 -4.24
N ASP A 341 12.39 48.20 -3.61
CA ASP A 341 12.20 49.63 -3.87
C ASP A 341 11.88 50.32 -2.53
N GLU A 342 12.85 51.12 -2.10
CA GLU A 342 12.80 52.11 -1.03
C GLU A 342 11.91 53.30 -1.44
N GLU A 343 11.11 53.86 -0.51
CA GLU A 343 11.17 55.30 -0.21
C GLU A 343 10.32 55.68 1.02
N ASP A 344 11.08 56.07 2.03
CA ASP A 344 10.89 56.97 3.17
C ASP A 344 9.69 57.96 3.17
N SER A 345 9.08 58.13 4.35
CA SER A 345 9.12 59.38 5.14
C SER A 345 7.83 59.81 5.86
N SER A 346 8.05 60.13 7.14
CA SER A 346 7.40 61.16 7.98
C SER A 346 6.14 60.83 8.81
N SER A 347 6.37 60.61 10.10
CA SER A 347 5.75 61.37 11.21
C SER A 347 6.76 62.47 11.62
N PRO A 348 6.43 63.57 12.34
CA PRO A 348 5.46 63.62 13.46
C PRO A 348 4.69 64.95 13.66
N GLU A 349 3.55 64.87 14.37
CA GLU A 349 3.19 65.69 15.56
C GLU A 349 1.95 65.11 16.24
#